data_AF-A0A831W9M6-F1
#
_entry.id   AF-A0A831W9M6-F1
#
_cell.length_a   1.000
_cell.length_b   1.000
_cell.length_c   1.000
_cell.angle_alpha   90.00
_cell.angle_beta   90.00
_cell.angle_gamma   90.00
#
_symmetry.space_group_name_H-M   'P 1'
#
loop_
_entity.id
_entity.type
_entity.pdbx_description
1 polymer ?
#
loop_
_entity_poly.entity_id
_entity_poly.type
_entity_poly.pdbx_seq_one_letter_code
_entity_poly.pdbx_strand_id
1 'polypeptide(L)' 'GGIKTVIIPEENERDLKEMPANITRSLDIRPVKWIDEVLEIALLEQPAPREKSKAAATAASAKAGAGKKPRGKRLTTH' A
#
# COMPACT_ATOMS: atom_id res chain seq x y z
N GLY A 1 18.19 -22.64 4.68
CA GLY A 1 17.24 -21.52 4.54
C GLY A 1 18.02 -20.24 4.65
N GLY A 2 17.89 -19.32 3.68
CA GLY A 2 18.77 -18.15 3.51
C GLY A 2 18.10 -16.80 3.75
N ILE A 3 17.04 -16.76 4.55
CA ILE A 3 16.31 -15.51 4.83
C ILE A 3 17.14 -14.73 5.85
N LYS A 4 17.78 -13.64 5.40
CA LYS A 4 18.64 -12.79 6.24
C LYS A 4 17.92 -11.55 6.76
N THR A 5 16.90 -11.07 6.06
CA THR A 5 16.23 -9.79 6.34
C THR A 5 14.75 -10.02 6.59
N VAL A 6 14.24 -9.44 7.67
CA VAL A 6 12.85 -9.56 8.12
C VAL A 6 12.32 -8.16 8.39
N ILE A 7 11.16 -7.84 7.83
CA ILE A 7 10.47 -6.56 8.05
C ILE A 7 9.28 -6.84 8.98
N ILE A 8 9.15 -6.06 10.05
CA ILE A 8 8.04 -6.20 11.01
C ILE A 8 7.36 -4.85 11.25
N PRO A 9 6.08 -4.81 11.63
CA PRO A 9 5.45 -3.58 12.12
C PRO A 9 6.10 -3.07 13.41
N GLU A 10 6.12 -1.76 13.65
CA GLU A 10 6.65 -1.16 14.89
C GLU A 10 5.97 -1.72 16.15
N GLU A 11 4.67 -2.02 16.09
CA GLU A 11 3.94 -2.61 17.23
C GLU A 11 4.52 -3.96 17.67
N ASN A 12 5.11 -4.71 16.73
CA ASN A 12 5.67 -6.03 16.98
C ASN A 12 7.11 -6.01 17.52
N GLU A 13 7.73 -4.83 17.69
CA GLU A 13 9.05 -4.73 18.32
C GLU A 13 9.03 -5.26 19.77
N ARG A 14 7.89 -5.14 20.44
CA ARG A 14 7.72 -5.66 21.81
C ARG A 14 7.78 -7.19 21.85
N ASP A 15 7.17 -7.86 20.87
CA ASP A 15 7.19 -9.32 20.76
C ASP A 15 8.61 -9.86 20.52
N LEU A 16 9.45 -9.10 19.79
CA LEU A 16 10.84 -9.48 19.55
C LEU A 16 11.70 -9.53 20.82
N LYS A 17 11.36 -8.75 21.84
CA LYS A 17 12.10 -8.76 23.12
C LYS A 17 11.84 -10.05 23.91
N GLU A 18 10.72 -10.70 23.65
CA GLU A 18 10.36 -11.99 24.25
C GLU A 18 10.94 -13.18 23.46
N MET A 19 11.41 -12.94 22.22
CA MET A 19 12.07 -13.95 21.40
C MET A 19 13.53 -14.21 21.84
N PRO A 20 14.00 -15.46 21.75
CA PRO A 20 15.35 -15.80 22.17
C PRO A 20 16.42 -15.16 21.27
N ALA A 21 17.52 -14.73 21.90
CA ALA A 21 18.59 -13.96 21.27
C ALA A 21 19.31 -14.69 20.12
N ASN A 22 19.25 -16.02 20.08
CA ASN A 22 19.82 -16.82 18.98
C ASN A 22 19.14 -16.55 17.63
N ILE A 23 17.82 -16.28 17.65
CA ILE A 23 17.03 -15.99 16.44
C ILE A 23 17.22 -14.53 16.03
N THR A 24 17.07 -13.60 16.97
CA THR A 24 17.16 -12.16 16.68
C THR A 24 18.56 -11.69 16.30
N ARG A 25 19.63 -12.37 16.75
CA ARG A 25 21.02 -12.06 16.32
C ARG A 25 21.37 -12.59 14.93
N SER A 26 20.61 -13.56 14.42
CA SER A 26 20.89 -14.20 13.13
C SER A 26 20.12 -13.53 11.97
N LEU A 27 19.22 -12.58 12.28
CA LEU A 27 18.30 -11.95 11.34
C LEU A 27 18.43 -10.42 11.44
N ASP A 28 18.49 -9.75 10.29
CA ASP A 28 18.37 -8.29 10.20
C ASP A 28 16.90 -7.94 10.28
N ILE A 29 16.45 -7.43 11.44
CA ILE A 29 15.05 -7.11 11.68
C ILE A 29 14.83 -5.60 11.58
N ARG A 30 13.92 -5.19 10.69
CA ARG A 30 13.61 -3.78 10.41
C ARG A 30 12.16 -3.45 10.77
N PRO A 31 11.91 -2.70 11.86
CA PRO A 31 10.58 -2.22 12.19
C PRO A 31 10.15 -1.08 11.25
N VAL A 32 8.89 -1.10 10.82
CA VAL A 32 8.29 -0.10 9.93
C VAL A 32 6.91 0.35 10.44
N LYS A 33 6.49 1.57 10.07
CA LYS A 33 5.18 2.15 10.41
C LYS A 33 4.21 2.13 9.25
N TRP A 34 4.72 2.30 8.04
CA TRP A 34 3.91 2.49 6.84
C TRP A 34 4.36 1.59 5.69
N ILE A 35 3.47 1.39 4.73
CA ILE A 35 3.72 0.54 3.56
C ILE A 35 4.82 1.11 2.66
N ASP A 36 4.95 2.43 2.58
CA ASP A 36 5.97 3.10 1.78
C ASP A 36 7.38 2.67 2.21
N GLU A 37 7.63 2.56 3.51
CA GLU A 37 8.91 2.10 4.06
C GLU A 37 9.22 0.65 3.67
N VAL A 38 8.19 -0.21 3.64
CA VAL A 38 8.35 -1.60 3.18
C VAL A 38 8.76 -1.63 1.71
N LEU A 39 8.14 -0.79 0.89
CA LEU A 39 8.42 -0.74 -0.54
C LEU A 39 9.85 -0.26 -0.79
N GLU A 40 10.32 0.75 -0.06
CA GLU A 40 11.71 1.23 -0.17
C GLU A 40 12.75 0.19 0.26
N ILE A 41 12.44 -0.64 1.25
CA ILE A 41 13.35 -1.68 1.74
C ILE A 41 13.32 -2.93 0.83
N ALA A 42 12.14 -3.30 0.34
CA ALA A 42 11.94 -4.55 -0.39
C ALA A 42 12.22 -4.44 -1.90
N LEU A 43 12.03 -3.27 -2.50
CA LEU A 43 12.26 -3.07 -3.92
C LEU A 43 13.71 -2.64 -4.18
N LEU A 44 14.35 -3.27 -5.17
CA LEU A 44 15.68 -2.86 -5.64
C LEU A 44 15.64 -1.49 -6.36
N GLU A 45 14.53 -1.19 -7.04
CA GLU A 45 14.30 0.03 -7.79
C GLU A 45 12.81 0.41 -7.73
N GLN A 46 12.49 1.71 -7.72
CA GLN A 46 11.11 2.15 -7.75
C GLN A 46 10.46 1.83 -9.10
N PRO A 47 9.20 1.35 -9.10
CA PRO A 47 8.53 0.99 -10.35
C PRO A 47 8.31 2.24 -11.21
N ALA A 48 8.87 2.23 -12.42
CA ALA A 48 8.62 3.27 -13.40
C ALA A 48 7.15 3.25 -13.87
N PRO A 49 6.51 4.41 -14.11
CA PRO A 49 5.18 4.48 -14.71
C PRO A 49 5.18 3.74 -16.05
N ARG A 50 4.35 2.70 -16.17
CA ARG A 50 4.19 2.00 -17.44
C ARG A 50 3.59 2.96 -18.46
N GLU A 51 4.22 3.06 -19.63
CA GLU A 51 3.67 3.81 -20.76
C GLU A 51 2.25 3.32 -21.05
N LYS A 52 1.29 4.23 -20.98
CA LYS A 52 -0.12 3.92 -21.20
C LYS A 52 -0.30 3.54 -22.67
N SER A 53 -0.23 2.24 -22.97
CA SER A 53 -0.76 1.71 -24.21
C SER A 53 -2.21 2.17 -24.36
N LYS A 54 -2.52 2.74 -25.51
CA LYS A 54 -3.80 3.36 -25.90
C LYS A 54 -5.02 2.43 -25.65
N ALA A 55 -4.80 1.14 -25.43
CA ALA A 55 -5.83 0.15 -25.11
C ALA A 55 -6.36 0.20 -23.65
N ALA A 56 -5.58 0.69 -22.68
CA ALA A 56 -5.98 0.67 -21.26
C ALA A 56 -6.83 1.89 -20.84
N ALA A 57 -6.76 3.00 -21.59
CA ALA A 57 -7.48 4.23 -21.27
C ALA A 57 -9.01 4.09 -21.42
N THR A 58 -9.48 3.19 -22.29
CA THR A 58 -10.91 2.99 -22.56
C THR A 58 -11.62 2.24 -21.41
N ALA A 59 -10.91 1.45 -20.62
CA ALA A 59 -11.49 0.68 -19.51
C ALA A 59 -11.62 1.50 -18.21
N ALA A 60 -10.70 2.44 -17.96
CA ALA A 60 -10.71 3.26 -16.75
C ALA A 60 -11.83 4.32 -16.75
N SER A 61 -12.20 4.85 -17.93
CA SER A 61 -13.25 5.87 -18.03
C SER A 61 -14.67 5.32 -17.84
N ALA A 62 -14.87 3.99 -17.89
CA ALA A 62 -16.18 3.37 -17.76
C ALA A 62 -16.65 3.22 -16.30
N LYS A 63 -15.76 3.31 -15.30
CA LYS A 63 -16.12 3.15 -13.87
C LYS A 63 -16.51 4.43 -13.13
N ALA A 64 -16.38 5.61 -13.75
CA ALA A 64 -16.69 6.90 -13.09
C ALA A 64 -18.12 7.43 -13.33
N GLY A 65 -18.96 6.70 -14.08
CA GLY A 65 -20.27 7.20 -14.55
C GLY A 65 -21.53 6.73 -13.80
N ALA A 66 -21.42 5.95 -12.72
CA ALA A 66 -22.58 5.37 -12.03
C ALA A 66 -22.90 6.10 -10.72
N GLY A 67 -23.50 7.30 -10.84
CA GLY A 67 -23.92 8.12 -9.69
C GLY A 67 -24.98 9.17 -10.03
N LYS A 68 -26.00 8.84 -10.84
CA LYS A 68 -27.18 9.69 -11.02
C LYS A 68 -28.26 9.36 -9.97
N LYS A 69 -28.62 10.33 -9.12
CA LYS A 69 -29.98 10.43 -8.53
C LYS A 69 -30.53 11.85 -8.77
N PRO A 70 -31.70 12.02 -9.41
CA PRO A 70 -32.33 13.32 -9.60
C PRO A 70 -33.29 13.62 -8.45
N ARG A 71 -33.20 14.77 -7.76
CA ARG A 71 -34.29 15.24 -6.87
C ARG A 71 -34.41 16.76 -6.86
N GLY A 72 -35.50 17.25 -7.46
CA GLY A 72 -36.33 18.32 -6.91
C GLY A 72 -36.02 19.76 -7.34
N LYS A 73 -36.55 20.19 -8.49
CA LYS A 73 -36.88 21.60 -8.74
C LYS A 73 -38.04 22.00 -7.81
N ARG A 74 -37.79 22.86 -6.83
CA ARG A 74 -38.85 23.63 -6.14
C ARG A 74 -38.91 25.00 -6.80
N LEU A 75 -40.02 25.26 -7.49
CA LEU A 75 -40.40 26.56 -8.02
C LEU A 75 -40.47 27.60 -6.90
N THR A 76 -39.84 28.74 -7.09
CA THR A 76 -40.09 30.00 -6.37
C THR A 76 -41.07 30.83 -7.19
N THR A 77 -42.18 31.25 -6.60
CA THR A 77 -43.14 32.23 -7.15
C THR A 77 -43.10 33.48 -6.26
N HIS A 78 -43.20 34.65 -6.91
CA HIS A 78 -43.11 36.02 -6.38
C HIS A 78 -44.18 36.38 -5.35
#